data_AF-A0A7W6CG43-F1
#
_entry.id   AF-A0A7W6CG43-F1
#
_cell.length_a   1.000
_cell.length_b   1.000
_cell.length_c   1.000
_cell.angle_alpha   90.00
_cell.angle_beta   90.00
_cell.angle_gamma   90.00
#
_symmetry.space_group_name_H-M   'P 1'
#
loop_
_entity.id
_entity.type
_entity.pdbx_description
1 polymer ?
#
loop_
_entity_poly.entity_id
_entity_poly.type
_entity_poly.pdbx_seq_one_letter_code
_entity_poly.pdbx_strand_id
1 'polypeptide(L)' 'MALPSKSAPCWQKLANGGLKKLRTTNLGAQMLSQRLEMSKLTPAQKADEVYDFFVKWERGLANEIAQLSSI' A
#
# COMPACT_ATOMS: atom_id res chain seq x y z
N MET A 1 -11.09 3.65 -10.54
CA MET A 1 -11.21 4.36 -9.26
C MET A 1 -9.90 5.08 -9.03
N ALA A 2 -9.95 6.38 -8.74
CA ALA A 2 -8.74 7.19 -8.66
C ALA A 2 -7.91 6.83 -7.43
N LEU A 3 -6.59 6.72 -7.62
CA LEU A 3 -5.63 6.46 -6.56
C LEU A 3 -5.69 7.62 -5.53
N PRO A 4 -5.78 7.32 -4.22
CA PRO A 4 -5.82 8.38 -3.21
C PRO A 4 -4.55 9.24 -3.24
N SER A 5 -4.70 10.54 -2.99
CA SER A 5 -3.59 11.49 -2.89
C SER A 5 -2.45 10.95 -2.03
N LYS A 6 -1.20 11.26 -2.41
CA LYS A 6 0.01 10.86 -1.65
C LYS A 6 -0.03 11.29 -0.17
N SER A 7 -0.70 12.41 0.12
CA SER A 7 -0.88 12.92 1.48
C SER A 7 -2.01 12.25 2.26
N ALA A 8 -2.72 11.29 1.67
CA ALA A 8 -3.83 10.63 2.32
C ALA A 8 -3.34 9.73 3.48
N PRO A 9 -4.02 9.76 4.65
CA PRO A 9 -3.63 8.97 5.82
C PRO A 9 -3.75 7.46 5.60
N CYS A 10 -4.45 7.00 4.56
CA CYS A 10 -4.52 5.60 4.17
C CYS A 10 -3.14 5.00 3.90
N TRP A 11 -2.21 5.77 3.30
CA TRP A 11 -0.86 5.29 3.00
C TRP A 11 -0.03 5.04 4.26
N GLN A 12 -0.17 5.91 5.27
CA GLN A 12 0.46 5.70 6.58
C GLN A 12 -0.16 4.50 7.30
N LYS A 13 -1.49 4.33 7.25
CA LYS A 13 -2.16 3.14 7.82
C LYS A 13 -1.67 1.86 7.16
N LEU A 14 -1.49 1.85 5.84
CA LEU A 14 -0.95 0.71 5.10
C LEU A 14 0.48 0.39 5.51
N ALA A 15 1.33 1.41 5.57
CA ALA A 15 2.72 1.32 5.99
C ALA A 15 2.88 0.80 7.43
N ASN A 16 1.91 1.07 8.30
CA ASN A 16 1.92 0.67 9.71
C ASN A 16 1.23 -0.69 9.97
N GLY A 17 1.02 -1.50 8.93
CA GLY A 17 0.45 -2.86 9.04
C GLY A 17 -0.94 -3.03 8.40
N GLY A 18 -1.52 -1.97 7.82
CA GLY A 18 -2.77 -2.06 7.06
C GLY A 18 -2.64 -2.91 5.79
N LEU A 19 -1.43 -3.06 5.24
CA LEU A 19 -1.16 -3.93 4.09
C LEU A 19 -1.53 -5.39 4.33
N LYS A 20 -1.39 -5.90 5.57
CA LYS A 20 -1.84 -7.25 5.93
C LYS A 20 -3.35 -7.42 5.96
N LYS A 21 -4.10 -6.33 6.10
CA LYS A 21 -5.57 -6.34 6.10
C LYS A 21 -6.16 -6.27 4.69
N LEU A 22 -5.37 -5.85 3.71
CA LEU A 22 -5.78 -5.91 2.30
C LEU A 22 -5.88 -7.36 1.86
N ARG A 23 -7.04 -7.74 1.33
CA ARG A 23 -7.18 -9.01 0.61
C ARG A 23 -6.60 -8.81 -0.78
N THR A 24 -5.34 -9.18 -0.95
CA THR A 24 -4.62 -9.12 -2.22
C THR A 24 -4.17 -10.51 -2.66
N THR A 25 -4.47 -10.87 -3.91
CA THR A 25 -3.89 -12.03 -4.59
C THR A 25 -2.60 -11.68 -5.33
N ASN A 26 -2.20 -10.41 -5.32
CA ASN A 26 -1.01 -9.93 -5.98
C ASN A 26 0.24 -10.26 -5.14
N LEU A 27 1.06 -11.18 -5.64
CA LEU A 27 2.31 -11.58 -4.99
C LEU A 27 3.25 -10.39 -4.74
N GLY A 28 3.25 -9.39 -5.64
CA GLY A 28 4.05 -8.18 -5.48
C GLY A 28 3.65 -7.37 -4.24
N ALA A 29 2.35 -7.24 -3.97
CA ALA A 29 1.85 -6.56 -2.77
C ALA A 29 2.19 -7.35 -1.49
N GLN A 30 2.12 -8.68 -1.55
CA GLN A 30 2.53 -9.54 -0.42
C GLN A 30 4.03 -9.40 -0.13
N MET A 31 4.88 -9.45 -1.16
CA MET A 31 6.32 -9.24 -1.01
C MET A 31 6.67 -7.83 -0.54
N LEU A 32 5.98 -6.81 -1.04
CA LEU A 32 6.12 -5.43 -0.55
C LEU A 32 5.80 -5.36 0.94
N SER A 33 4.68 -5.96 1.38
CA SER A 33 4.28 -5.96 2.79
C SER A 33 5.36 -6.59 3.68
N GLN A 34 5.92 -7.73 3.26
CA GLN A 34 6.96 -8.44 4.00
C GLN A 34 8.28 -7.65 4.02
N ARG A 35 8.67 -7.03 2.90
CA ARG A 35 9.83 -6.15 2.82
C ARG A 35 9.69 -4.94 3.74
N LEU A 36 8.50 -4.33 3.79
CA LEU A 36 8.23 -3.18 4.66
C LEU A 36 8.25 -3.57 6.13
N GLU A 37 7.78 -4.76 6.51
CA GLU A 37 7.88 -5.26 7.88
C GLU A 37 9.33 -5.48 8.32
N MET A 38 10.17 -6.02 7.43
CA MET A 38 11.59 -6.23 7.71
C MET A 38 12.42 -4.93 7.62
N SER A 39 11.90 -3.90 6.94
CA SER A 39 12.60 -2.64 6.75
C SER A 39 12.58 -1.77 8.00
N LYS A 40 13.74 -1.21 8.36
CA LYS A 40 13.92 -0.21 9.42
C LYS A 40 13.55 1.22 9.00
N LEU A 41 12.89 1.37 7.85
CA LEU A 41 12.46 2.66 7.31
C LEU A 41 11.44 3.32 8.24
N THR A 42 11.42 4.65 8.24
CA THR A 42 10.40 5.40 8.97
C THR A 42 9.01 5.16 8.34
N PRO A 43 7.91 5.29 9.11
CA PRO A 43 6.56 5.11 8.58
C PRO A 43 6.24 6.01 7.37
N ALA A 44 6.83 7.21 7.33
CA ALA A 44 6.69 8.14 6.20
C ALA A 44 7.34 7.60 4.92
N GLN A 45 8.58 7.09 5.02
CA GLN A 45 9.27 6.49 3.87
C GLN A 45 8.58 5.22 3.38
N LYS A 46 8.03 4.43 4.30
CA LYS A 46 7.23 3.25 3.96
C LYS A 46 5.96 3.66 3.20
N ALA A 47 5.28 4.72 3.63
CA ALA A 47 4.09 5.22 2.94
C ALA A 47 4.41 5.70 1.52
N ASP A 48 5.55 6.36 1.32
CA ASP A 48 6.04 6.76 -0.01
C ASP A 48 6.29 5.54 -0.91
N GLU A 49 7.01 4.51 -0.43
CA GLU A 49 7.23 3.28 -1.22
C GLU A 49 5.92 2.58 -1.58
N VAL A 50 4.95 2.53 -0.65
CA VAL A 50 3.64 1.94 -0.91
C VAL A 50 2.91 2.74 -1.98
N TYR A 51 2.88 4.07 -1.87
CA TYR A 51 2.27 4.92 -2.88
C TYR A 51 2.88 4.70 -4.26
N ASP A 52 4.22 4.73 -4.37
CA ASP A 52 4.92 4.55 -5.64
C ASP A 52 4.66 3.16 -6.26
N PHE A 53 4.58 2.12 -5.42
CA PHE A 53 4.19 0.78 -5.87
C PHE A 53 2.77 0.75 -6.42
N PHE A 54 1.81 1.33 -5.69
CA PHE A 54 0.41 1.37 -6.11
C PHE A 54 0.20 2.22 -7.37
N VAL A 55 0.92 3.33 -7.53
CA VAL A 55 0.93 4.13 -8.78
C VAL A 55 1.47 3.30 -9.95
N LYS A 56 2.59 2.61 -9.75
CA LYS A 56 3.20 1.80 -10.81
C LYS A 56 2.30 0.64 -11.24
N TRP A 57 1.59 0.04 -10.31
CA TRP A 57 0.78 -1.15 -10.51
C TRP A 57 -0.73 -0.89 -10.47
N GLU A 58 -1.17 0.36 -10.70
CA GLU A 58 -2.56 0.80 -10.56
C GLU A 58 -3.54 -0.13 -11.29
N ARG A 59 -3.21 -0.51 -12.53
CA ARG A 59 -4.04 -1.39 -13.36
C ARG A 59 -4.22 -2.80 -12.78
N GLY A 60 -3.18 -3.33 -12.11
CA GLY A 60 -3.20 -4.66 -11.52
C GLY A 60 -3.67 -4.69 -10.07
N LEU A 61 -3.82 -3.51 -9.45
CA LEU A 61 -4.20 -3.34 -8.04
C LEU A 61 -5.54 -2.61 -7.87
N ALA A 62 -6.35 -2.53 -8.92
CA ALA A 62 -7.62 -1.80 -8.89
C ALA A 62 -8.56 -2.31 -7.77
N ASN A 63 -8.52 -3.61 -7.47
CA ASN A 63 -9.30 -4.23 -6.40
C ASN A 63 -8.79 -3.83 -5.01
N GLU A 64 -7.48 -3.74 -4.84
CA GLU A 64 -6.83 -3.32 -3.60
C GLU A 64 -7.05 -1.81 -3.37
N ILE A 65 -6.93 -0.99 -4.42
CA ILE A 65 -7.21 0.45 -4.37
C ILE A 65 -8.67 0.70 -3.99
N ALA A 66 -9.60 -0.11 -4.48
CA ALA A 66 -10.99 -0.04 -4.05
C ALA A 66 -11.14 -0.34 -2.54
N GLN A 67 -10.39 -1.32 -2.01
CA GLN A 67 -10.38 -1.63 -0.57
C GLN A 67 -9.76 -0.50 0.28
N LEU A 68 -8.82 0.29 -0.26
CA LEU A 68 -8.23 1.44 0.44
C LEU A 68 -9.25 2.51 0.81
N SER A 69 -10.28 2.68 0.00
CA SER A 69 -11.37 3.63 0.29
C SER A 69 -12.22 3.20 1.50
N SER A 70 -12.09 1.94 1.95
CA SER A 70 -12.87 1.35 3.04
C SER A 70 -12.07 1.17 4.34
N ILE A 71 -10.81 1.64 4.44
CA ILE A 71 -9.88 1.47 5.58
C ILE A 71 -9.54 2.80 6.28
#